data_AF-A0A1G2PPG5-F1
#
_entry.id   AF-A0A1G2PPG5-F1
#
_cell.length_a   1.000
_cell.length_b   1.000
_cell.length_c   1.000
_cell.angle_alpha   90.00
_cell.angle_beta   90.00
_cell.angle_gamma   90.00
#
_symmetry.space_group_name_H-M   'P 1'
#
loop_
_entity.id
_entity.type
_entity.pdbx_description
1 polymer ?
#
loop_
_entity_poly.entity_id
_entity_poly.type
_entity_poly.pdbx_seq_one_letter_code
_entity_poly.pdbx_strand_id
1 'polypeptide(L)'
;MTIILKSTTKGQITLPSSWRKQFNTDRFIATCDNNTIKIQPLEIEDFIKKDVQKERVVFNSARDNKGKGVDAKVLIKILKKLDAKD
;
A
#
# COMPACT_ATOMS: atom_id res chain seq x y z
N MET A 1 18.31 -14.21 13.68
CA MET A 1 19.57 -13.46 13.86
C MET A 1 19.34 -12.47 14.99
N THR A 2 20.22 -12.42 15.98
CA THR A 2 20.11 -11.49 17.12
C THR A 2 21.39 -10.68 17.19
N ILE A 3 21.28 -9.34 17.16
CA ILE A 3 22.42 -8.42 17.20
C ILE A 3 22.10 -7.35 18.25
N ILE A 4 23.06 -7.09 19.14
CA ILE A 4 22.98 -5.97 20.07
C ILE A 4 23.50 -4.72 19.36
N LEU A 5 22.70 -3.65 19.33
CA LEU A 5 23.03 -2.40 18.67
C LEU A 5 23.19 -1.29 19.70
N LYS A 6 24.18 -0.42 19.50
CA LYS A 6 24.35 0.80 20.29
C LYS A 6 23.60 1.95 19.60
N SER A 7 22.89 2.76 20.38
CA SER A 7 22.29 3.98 19.87
C SER A 7 23.32 5.10 19.73
N THR A 8 23.08 6.01 18.79
CA THR A 8 23.81 7.29 18.74
C THR A 8 23.37 8.19 19.89
N THR A 9 24.08 9.29 20.10
CA THR A 9 23.69 10.32 21.11
C THR A 9 22.31 10.90 20.86
N LYS A 10 21.80 10.83 19.63
CA LYS A 10 20.44 11.26 19.24
C LYS A 10 19.40 10.14 19.35
N GLY A 11 19.76 8.97 19.89
CA GLY A 11 18.85 7.84 20.05
C GLY A 11 18.60 7.02 18.78
N GLN A 12 19.42 7.18 17.73
CA GLN A 12 19.24 6.43 16.48
C GLN A 12 19.91 5.07 16.57
N ILE A 13 19.26 4.02 16.05
CA ILE A 13 19.87 2.69 15.86
C ILE A 13 20.05 2.41 14.37
N THR A 14 21.17 1.78 14.01
CA THR A 14 21.45 1.40 12.61
C THR A 14 20.93 -0.01 12.35
N LEU A 15 20.04 -0.15 11.37
CA LEU A 15 19.53 -1.46 10.95
C LEU A 15 20.66 -2.31 10.33
N PRO A 16 20.77 -3.61 10.69
CA PRO A 16 21.79 -4.49 10.14
C PRO A 16 21.74 -4.56 8.61
N SER A 17 22.91 -4.44 7.98
CA SER A 17 23.03 -4.45 6.51
C SER A 17 22.49 -5.75 5.89
N SER A 18 22.76 -6.89 6.54
CA SER A 18 22.29 -8.22 6.14
C SER A 18 20.77 -8.35 6.14
N TRP A 19 20.09 -7.60 7.01
CA TRP A 19 18.63 -7.61 7.11
C TRP A 19 18.02 -6.61 6.12
N ARG A 20 18.46 -5.35 6.15
CA ARG A 20 17.86 -4.30 5.30
C ARG A 20 18.05 -4.52 3.79
N LYS A 21 19.13 -5.20 3.38
CA LYS A 21 19.39 -5.54 1.96
C LYS A 21 18.42 -6.58 1.39
N GLN A 22 17.62 -7.25 2.23
CA GLN A 22 16.59 -8.19 1.78
C GLN A 22 15.40 -7.47 1.13
N PHE A 23 15.28 -6.16 1.33
CA PHE A 23 14.17 -5.35 0.87
C PHE A 23 14.68 -4.24 -0.05
N ASN A 24 13.93 -3.96 -1.12
CA ASN A 24 14.23 -2.88 -2.06
C ASN A 24 13.52 -1.57 -1.64
N THR A 25 13.73 -1.13 -0.40
CA THR A 25 13.11 0.10 0.12
C THR A 25 14.02 0.79 1.13
N ASP A 26 13.92 2.11 1.20
CA ASP A 26 14.54 2.97 2.20
C ASP A 26 13.53 3.50 3.24
N ARG A 27 12.25 3.12 3.10
CA ARG A 27 11.16 3.53 4.00
C ARG A 27 10.73 2.35 4.87
N PHE A 28 10.50 2.63 6.15
CA PHE A 28 10.13 1.63 7.14
C PHE A 28 9.00 2.15 8.03
N ILE A 29 8.14 1.24 8.47
CA ILE A 29 7.14 1.51 9.49
C ILE A 29 7.72 1.07 10.82
N ALA A 30 7.68 1.97 11.81
CA ALA A 30 8.00 1.67 13.19
C ALA A 30 6.71 1.73 14.02
N THR A 31 6.38 0.63 14.69
CA THR A 31 5.25 0.54 15.62
C THR A 31 5.78 0.33 17.02
N CYS A 32 5.45 1.24 17.93
CA CYS A 32 5.83 1.14 19.34
C CYS A 32 4.72 0.43 20.12
N ASP A 33 5.08 -0.64 20.82
CA ASP A 33 4.20 -1.35 21.76
C ASP A 33 4.96 -1.57 23.07
N ASN A 34 4.59 -0.78 24.09
CA ASN A 34 5.21 -0.78 25.40
C ASN A 34 6.75 -0.64 25.31
N ASN A 35 7.48 -1.73 25.57
CA ASN A 35 8.95 -1.77 25.56
C ASN A 35 9.53 -2.36 24.26
N THR A 36 8.71 -2.53 23.23
CA THR A 36 9.11 -3.12 21.94
C THR A 36 8.83 -2.15 20.80
N ILE A 37 9.80 -2.03 19.89
CA ILE A 37 9.60 -1.37 18.60
C ILE A 37 9.63 -2.45 17.52
N LYS A 38 8.52 -2.59 16.79
CA LYS A 38 8.46 -3.44 15.61
C LYS A 38 8.77 -2.59 14.37
N ILE A 39 9.80 -2.96 13.63
CA ILE A 39 10.20 -2.31 12.37
C ILE A 39 9.90 -3.25 11.21
N GLN A 40 9.24 -2.74 10.17
CA GLN A 40 8.95 -3.48 8.94
C GLN A 40 9.19 -2.59 7.71
N PRO A 41 9.67 -3.15 6.58
CA PRO A 41 9.81 -2.41 5.33
C PRO A 41 8.45 -1.88 4.86
N LEU A 42 8.45 -0.67 4.31
CA LEU A 42 7.28 -0.14 3.61
C LEU A 42 7.30 -0.66 2.16
N GLU A 43 6.52 -1.71 1.91
CA GLU A 43 6.23 -2.17 0.55
C GLU A 43 4.99 -1.44 0.05
N ILE A 44 5.19 -0.57 -0.94
CA ILE A 44 4.12 0.27 -1.49
C ILE A 44 3.10 -0.62 -2.20
N GLU A 45 3.52 -1.72 -2.83
CA GLU A 45 2.60 -2.69 -3.43
C GLU A 45 1.66 -3.31 -2.40
N ASP A 46 2.09 -3.53 -1.16
CA ASP A 46 1.26 -4.11 -0.11
C ASP A 46 0.28 -3.11 0.50
N PHE A 47 0.65 -1.82 0.55
CA PHE A 47 -0.29 -0.74 0.89
C PHE A 47 -1.32 -0.52 -0.20
N ILE A 48 -0.88 -0.44 -1.46
CA ILE A 48 -1.77 -0.36 -2.62
C ILE A 48 -2.67 -1.59 -2.64
N LYS A 49 -2.15 -2.81 -2.47
CA LYS A 49 -2.99 -4.02 -2.43
C LYS A 49 -3.97 -3.99 -1.27
N LYS A 50 -3.60 -3.54 -0.07
CA LYS A 50 -4.53 -3.47 1.08
C LYS A 50 -5.62 -2.41 0.91
N ASP A 51 -5.32 -1.26 0.31
CA ASP A 51 -6.33 -0.25 -0.03
C ASP A 51 -7.18 -0.66 -1.24
N VAL A 52 -6.57 -1.25 -2.28
CA VAL A 52 -7.27 -1.80 -3.45
C VAL A 52 -8.12 -3.03 -3.07
N GLN A 53 -7.77 -3.79 -2.02
CA GLN A 53 -8.63 -4.85 -1.49
C GLN A 53 -9.91 -4.29 -0.83
N LYS A 54 -9.90 -3.03 -0.36
CA LYS A 54 -11.12 -2.35 0.10
C LYS A 54 -11.91 -1.75 -1.07
N GLU A 55 -11.22 -1.31 -2.12
CA GLU A 55 -11.85 -0.74 -3.32
C GLU A 55 -12.16 -1.83 -4.35
N ARG A 56 -13.39 -2.33 -4.32
CA ARG A 56 -13.90 -3.20 -5.39
C ARG A 56 -13.82 -2.45 -6.73
N VAL A 57 -12.97 -2.92 -7.65
CA VAL A 57 -12.91 -2.41 -9.02
C VAL A 57 -14.22 -2.73 -9.75
N VAL A 58 -15.15 -1.77 -9.74
CA VAL A 58 -16.48 -1.89 -10.37
C VAL A 58 -16.37 -1.83 -11.91
N PHE A 59 -15.37 -1.14 -12.44
CA PHE A 59 -15.13 -1.01 -13.88
C PHE A 59 -13.64 -0.98 -14.21
N ASN A 60 -13.22 -1.80 -15.17
CA ASN A 60 -11.86 -1.84 -15.71
C ASN A 60 -11.94 -1.76 -17.24
N SER A 61 -11.40 -0.72 -17.87
CA SER A 61 -11.53 -0.51 -19.33
C SER A 61 -10.89 -1.62 -20.16
N ALA A 62 -9.80 -2.24 -19.70
CA ALA A 62 -9.17 -3.36 -20.40
C ALA A 62 -10.08 -4.60 -20.39
N ARG A 63 -10.76 -4.86 -19.28
CA ARG A 63 -11.70 -6.00 -19.12
C ARG A 63 -13.07 -5.72 -19.76
N ASP A 64 -13.59 -4.52 -19.54
CA ASP A 64 -15.02 -4.20 -19.71
C ASP A 64 -15.29 -3.32 -20.95
N ASN A 65 -14.26 -2.72 -21.57
CA ASN A 65 -14.45 -1.80 -22.71
C ASN A 65 -13.32 -1.84 -23.76
N LYS A 66 -12.74 -3.02 -24.03
CA LYS A 66 -11.71 -3.23 -25.08
C LYS A 66 -10.53 -2.24 -24.99
N GLY A 67 -10.14 -1.88 -23.77
CA GLY A 67 -9.08 -0.90 -23.50
C GLY A 67 -9.47 0.56 -23.71
N LYS A 68 -10.71 0.86 -24.12
CA LYS A 68 -11.18 2.24 -24.29
C LYS A 68 -11.66 2.79 -22.95
N GLY A 69 -11.10 3.92 -22.53
CA GLY A 69 -11.61 4.66 -21.38
C GLY A 69 -13.06 5.11 -21.61
N VAL A 70 -13.77 5.41 -20.51
CA VAL A 70 -15.08 6.06 -20.54
C VAL A 70 -14.96 7.33 -19.72
N ASP A 71 -15.50 8.43 -20.25
CA ASP A 71 -15.58 9.68 -19.50
C ASP A 71 -16.44 9.51 -18.24
N ALA A 72 -15.98 10.05 -17.10
CA ALA A 72 -16.66 9.88 -15.82
C ALA A 72 -18.11 10.37 -15.85
N LYS A 73 -18.41 11.46 -16.57
CA LYS A 73 -19.79 11.99 -16.68
C LYS A 73 -20.68 11.03 -17.46
N VAL A 74 -20.13 10.38 -18.49
CA VAL A 74 -20.84 9.37 -19.28
C VAL A 74 -21.13 8.15 -18.44
N LEU A 75 -20.16 7.65 -17.67
CA LEU A 75 -20.34 6.51 -16.78
C LEU A 75 -21.43 6.78 -15.73
N ILE A 76 -21.39 7.95 -15.08
CA ILE A 76 -22.42 8.37 -14.12
C ILE A 76 -23.81 8.38 -14.75
N LYS A 77 -23.93 8.88 -15.99
CA LYS A 77 -25.22 8.91 -16.72
C LYS A 77 -25.76 7.50 -17.00
N ILE A 78 -24.89 6.56 -17.35
CA ILE A 78 -25.27 5.16 -17.59
C ILE A 78 -25.75 4.51 -16.30
N LEU A 79 -25.00 4.67 -15.21
CA LEU A 79 -25.35 4.09 -13.90
C LEU A 79 -26.71 4.61 -13.40
N LYS A 80 -26.95 5.93 -13.46
CA LYS A 80 -28.26 6.52 -13.10
C LYS A 80 -29.42 5.99 -13.93
N LYS A 81 -29.18 5.66 -15.21
CA LYS A 81 -30.22 5.11 -16.10
C LYS A 81 -30.57 3.66 -15.77
N LEU A 82 -29.60 2.89 -15.27
CA LEU A 82 -29.81 1.52 -14.82
C LEU A 82 -30.59 1.51 -13.50
N ASP A 83 -30.18 2.36 -12.56
CA ASP A 83 -30.82 2.52 -11.24
C ASP A 83 -32.29 2.99 -11.35
N ALA A 84 -32.62 3.83 -12.33
CA ALA A 84 -33.98 4.31 -12.58
C ALA A 84 -34.88 3.33 -13.35
N LYS A 85 -34.38 2.14 -13.71
CA LYS A 85 -35.12 1.11 -14.44
C LYS A 85 -35.53 -0.09 -13.57
N ASP A 86 -35.00 -0.17 -12.35
CA ASP A 86 -35.47 -1.03 -11.28
C ASP A 86 -36.53 -0.30 -10.44
#